data_AF-A0AA96RFI4-F1
#
_entry.id   AF-A0AA96RFI4-F1
#
_cell.length_a   1.000
_cell.length_b   1.000
_cell.length_c   1.000
_cell.angle_alpha   90.00
_cell.angle_beta   90.00
_cell.angle_gamma   90.00
#
_symmetry.space_group_name_H-M   'P 1'
#
loop_
_entity.id
_entity.type
_entity.pdbx_description
1 polymer ?
#
loop_
_entity_poly.entity_id
_entity_poly.type
_entity_poly.pdbx_seq_one_letter_code
_entity_poly.pdbx_strand_id
1 'polypeptide(L)'
;MTPPAPQSSGKPVGLTASAGYQIGVRRTLPLSPEKAWTSLTSREGLRLWLGDWPEPQVAAGVRYETREGHSGEFRIVKPGQQLRLTWQPKHWASPSTVQIRLLSSHPEKTTISFHQEKLADAEAREAMKRHWEEALAALAAPAAGG
;
A
#
# COMPACT_ATOMS: atom_id res chain seq x y z
N MET A 1 -36.26 -36.91 -37.76
CA MET A 1 -36.38 -36.39 -36.38
C MET A 1 -34.97 -36.19 -35.86
N THR A 2 -34.48 -34.94 -35.93
CA THR A 2 -33.12 -34.55 -35.53
C THR A 2 -33.26 -33.66 -34.30
N PRO A 3 -32.49 -33.84 -33.22
CA PRO A 3 -32.49 -32.89 -32.13
C PRO A 3 -31.59 -31.69 -32.47
N PRO A 4 -32.01 -30.44 -32.23
CA PRO A 4 -31.08 -29.35 -32.02
C PRO A 4 -30.82 -29.11 -30.53
N ALA A 5 -29.58 -28.72 -30.27
CA ALA A 5 -28.83 -28.65 -29.02
C ALA A 5 -29.46 -27.82 -27.88
N PRO A 6 -29.02 -28.05 -26.61
CA PRO A 6 -29.38 -27.17 -25.50
C PRO A 6 -28.85 -25.75 -25.73
N GLN A 7 -29.71 -24.77 -25.48
CA GLN A 7 -29.38 -23.35 -25.50
C GLN A 7 -28.37 -23.05 -24.38
N SER A 8 -27.12 -22.85 -24.76
CA SER A 8 -26.09 -22.34 -23.85
C SER A 8 -26.50 -20.96 -23.36
N SER A 9 -26.78 -20.89 -22.07
CA SER A 9 -26.94 -19.65 -21.32
C SER A 9 -25.72 -18.76 -21.54
N GLY A 10 -25.89 -17.69 -22.33
CA GLY A 10 -24.93 -16.60 -22.43
C GLY A 10 -24.93 -15.76 -21.14
N LYS A 11 -24.45 -16.34 -20.04
CA LYS A 11 -23.91 -15.55 -18.92
C LYS A 11 -22.46 -15.26 -19.27
N PRO A 12 -22.03 -13.99 -19.39
CA PRO A 12 -20.61 -13.71 -19.51
C PRO A 12 -19.91 -14.21 -18.23
N VAL A 13 -19.11 -15.24 -18.42
CA VAL A 13 -18.19 -15.77 -17.42
C VAL A 13 -17.16 -14.70 -17.07
N GLY A 14 -16.95 -14.44 -15.78
CA GLY A 14 -15.80 -13.68 -15.29
C GLY A 14 -16.02 -12.25 -14.81
N LEU A 15 -17.26 -11.76 -14.63
CA LEU A 15 -17.49 -10.51 -13.90
C LEU A 15 -17.56 -10.79 -12.39
N THR A 16 -16.43 -11.17 -11.77
CA THR A 16 -16.33 -10.95 -10.32
C THR A 16 -16.25 -9.44 -10.12
N ALA A 17 -17.12 -8.87 -9.29
CA ALA A 17 -17.10 -7.47 -8.86
C ALA A 17 -15.84 -7.13 -8.01
N SER A 18 -14.68 -7.67 -8.38
CA SER A 18 -13.48 -7.79 -7.56
C SER A 18 -12.24 -7.19 -8.20
N ALA A 19 -12.38 -6.49 -9.33
CA ALA A 19 -11.36 -5.55 -9.78
C ALA A 19 -11.59 -4.22 -9.05
N GLY A 20 -11.43 -4.23 -7.71
CA GLY A 20 -11.53 -3.00 -6.91
C GLY A 20 -10.59 -1.91 -7.47
N TYR A 21 -10.84 -0.66 -7.09
CA TYR A 21 -10.04 0.46 -7.54
C TYR A 21 -8.57 0.30 -7.12
N GLN A 22 -7.69 0.93 -7.88
CA GLN A 22 -6.26 0.95 -7.60
C GLN A 22 -5.70 2.36 -7.72
N ILE A 23 -4.65 2.62 -6.95
CA ILE A 23 -3.88 3.85 -7.02
C ILE A 23 -2.40 3.54 -6.88
N GLY A 24 -1.58 4.26 -7.65
CA GLY A 24 -0.14 4.23 -7.55
C GLY A 24 0.41 5.64 -7.47
N VAL A 25 1.18 5.94 -6.44
CA VAL A 25 1.92 7.19 -6.31
C VAL A 25 3.39 6.88 -6.06
N ARG A 26 4.26 7.77 -6.50
CA ARG A 26 5.71 7.59 -6.32
C ARG A 26 6.40 8.93 -6.20
N ARG A 27 7.49 8.95 -5.43
CA ARG A 27 8.35 10.13 -5.29
C ARG A 27 9.80 9.69 -5.19
N THR A 28 10.68 10.44 -5.84
CA THR A 28 12.13 10.27 -5.71
C THR A 28 12.64 11.14 -4.59
N LEU A 29 13.32 10.53 -3.62
CA LEU A 29 13.95 11.18 -2.48
C LEU A 29 15.47 11.24 -2.73
N PRO A 30 16.14 12.34 -2.31
CA PRO A 30 17.60 12.45 -2.36
C PRO A 30 18.24 11.67 -1.18
N LEU A 31 17.88 10.40 -1.05
CA LEU A 31 18.35 9.48 -0.02
C LEU A 31 18.88 8.21 -0.69
N SER A 32 19.94 7.65 -0.11
CA SER A 32 20.38 6.30 -0.47
C SER A 32 19.29 5.26 -0.14
N PRO A 33 19.26 4.11 -0.83
CA PRO A 33 18.22 3.10 -0.62
C PRO A 33 18.15 2.61 0.83
N GLU A 34 19.30 2.54 1.51
CA GLU A 34 19.38 2.18 2.94
C GLU A 34 18.75 3.25 3.84
N LYS A 35 19.04 4.53 3.60
CA LYS A 35 18.44 5.65 4.36
C LYS A 35 16.94 5.75 4.09
N ALA A 36 16.52 5.58 2.85
CA ALA A 36 15.11 5.56 2.46
C ALA A 36 14.36 4.40 3.14
N TRP A 37 14.95 3.20 3.16
CA TRP A 37 14.37 2.04 3.84
C TRP A 37 14.27 2.26 5.35
N THR A 38 15.35 2.74 5.96
CA THR A 38 15.39 3.06 7.39
C THR A 38 14.33 4.09 7.72
N SER A 39 14.23 5.18 6.95
CA SER A 39 13.20 6.20 7.15
C SER A 39 11.80 5.62 7.02
N LEU A 40 11.53 4.82 5.98
CA LEU A 40 10.23 4.21 5.72
C LEU A 40 9.77 3.24 6.84
N THR A 41 10.71 2.49 7.42
CA THR A 41 10.42 1.44 8.40
C THR A 41 10.70 1.84 9.85
N SER A 42 11.26 3.02 10.08
CA SER A 42 11.45 3.60 11.41
C SER A 42 10.10 3.95 12.03
N ARG A 43 10.05 4.00 13.37
CA ARG A 43 8.86 4.43 14.12
C ARG A 43 8.31 5.76 13.57
N GLU A 44 9.18 6.72 13.29
CA GLU A 44 8.78 8.02 12.75
C GLU A 44 8.16 7.90 11.35
N GLY A 45 8.81 7.21 10.41
CA GLY A 45 8.25 7.04 9.08
C GLY A 45 6.97 6.22 9.07
N LEU A 46 6.88 5.15 9.86
CA LEU A 46 5.64 4.41 10.04
C LEU A 46 4.52 5.32 10.55
N ARG A 47 4.79 6.23 11.50
CA ARG A 47 3.79 7.22 11.93
C ARG A 47 3.33 8.14 10.81
N LEU A 48 4.19 8.45 9.83
CA LEU A 48 3.84 9.31 8.69
C LEU A 48 2.90 8.65 7.69
N TRP A 49 3.05 7.35 7.42
CA TRP A 49 2.30 6.66 6.36
C TRP A 49 1.36 5.56 6.85
N LEU A 50 1.70 4.87 7.93
CA LEU A 50 0.90 3.81 8.57
C LEU A 50 -0.05 4.40 9.62
N GLY A 51 0.50 5.31 10.44
CA GLY A 51 -0.17 5.89 11.59
C GLY A 51 0.52 5.53 12.90
N ASP A 52 -0.07 5.93 14.03
CA ASP A 52 0.50 5.72 15.35
C ASP A 52 0.39 4.25 15.79
N TRP A 53 1.39 3.46 15.44
CA TRP A 53 1.56 2.08 15.89
C TRP A 53 2.44 2.04 17.15
N PRO A 54 1.90 1.68 18.34
CA PRO A 54 2.62 1.82 19.62
C PRO A 54 3.90 0.99 19.70
N GLU A 55 3.88 -0.23 19.14
CA GLU A 55 4.97 -1.20 19.14
C GLU A 55 5.27 -1.65 17.70
N PRO A 56 5.95 -0.80 16.91
CA PRO A 56 6.15 -1.07 15.50
C PRO A 56 7.14 -2.21 15.27
N GLN A 57 6.69 -3.26 14.60
CA GLN A 57 7.48 -4.43 14.23
C GLN A 57 7.30 -4.80 12.75
N VAL A 58 8.18 -4.28 11.89
CA VAL A 58 8.12 -4.55 10.44
C VAL A 58 8.72 -5.93 10.13
N ALA A 59 7.91 -6.98 10.24
CA ALA A 59 8.28 -8.34 9.84
C ALA A 59 7.13 -9.06 9.14
N ALA A 60 7.45 -10.03 8.28
CA ALA A 60 6.44 -10.82 7.59
C ALA A 60 5.62 -11.66 8.59
N GLY A 61 4.30 -11.68 8.41
CA GLY A 61 3.33 -12.32 9.32
C GLY A 61 2.89 -11.43 10.50
N VAL A 62 3.48 -10.24 10.67
CA VAL A 62 3.12 -9.35 11.79
C VAL A 62 1.87 -8.55 11.46
N ARG A 63 0.91 -8.55 12.38
CA ARG A 63 -0.26 -7.67 12.34
C ARG A 63 0.03 -6.35 13.04
N TYR A 64 -0.51 -5.28 12.49
CA TYR A 64 -0.46 -3.96 13.08
C TYR A 64 -1.86 -3.42 13.29
N GLU A 65 -1.99 -2.58 14.31
CA GLU A 65 -3.15 -1.76 14.56
C GLU A 65 -2.64 -0.39 15.05
N THR A 66 -3.09 0.67 14.41
CA THR A 66 -2.75 2.05 14.79
C THR A 66 -3.83 2.65 15.66
N ARG A 67 -3.49 3.70 16.42
CA ARG A 67 -4.46 4.42 17.26
C ARG A 67 -5.58 5.08 16.44
N GLU A 68 -5.30 5.44 15.20
CA GLU A 68 -6.29 5.93 14.23
C GLU A 68 -7.28 4.83 13.76
N GLY A 69 -6.99 3.57 14.06
CA GLY A 69 -7.82 2.42 13.67
C GLY A 69 -7.49 1.87 12.30
N HIS A 70 -6.29 2.12 11.77
CA HIS A 70 -5.79 1.38 10.61
C HIS A 70 -5.26 0.03 11.09
N SER A 71 -5.72 -1.05 10.47
CA SER A 71 -5.30 -2.39 10.80
C SER A 71 -4.84 -3.15 9.55
N GLY A 72 -3.99 -4.14 9.76
CA GLY A 72 -3.52 -4.99 8.67
C GLY A 72 -2.41 -5.92 9.07
N GLU A 73 -1.77 -6.51 8.07
CA GLU A 73 -0.73 -7.52 8.23
C GLU A 73 0.37 -7.32 7.20
N PHE A 74 1.61 -7.24 7.66
CA PHE A 74 2.78 -7.28 6.79
C PHE A 74 2.93 -8.70 6.23
N ARG A 75 2.69 -8.87 4.93
CA ARG A 75 2.80 -10.17 4.25
C ARG A 75 4.17 -10.42 3.65
N ILE A 76 4.81 -9.37 3.14
CA ILE A 76 6.15 -9.47 2.55
C ILE A 76 6.98 -8.30 3.08
N VAL A 77 8.14 -8.61 3.62
CA VAL A 77 9.14 -7.63 4.02
C VAL A 77 10.47 -8.02 3.36
N LYS A 78 10.88 -7.25 2.34
CA LYS A 78 12.17 -7.38 1.67
C LYS A 78 12.97 -6.11 1.94
N PRO A 79 13.92 -6.16 2.90
CA PRO A 79 14.75 -5.02 3.25
C PRO A 79 15.36 -4.32 2.03
N GLY A 80 15.24 -3.00 1.99
CA GLY A 80 15.76 -2.14 0.92
C GLY A 80 15.01 -2.21 -0.42
N GLN A 81 13.97 -3.03 -0.55
CA GLN A 81 13.36 -3.34 -1.85
C GLN A 81 11.84 -3.21 -1.85
N GLN A 82 11.15 -3.93 -0.95
CA GLN A 82 9.71 -4.07 -1.04
C GLN A 82 9.06 -4.35 0.31
N LEU A 83 7.91 -3.72 0.55
CA LEU A 83 6.94 -4.11 1.56
C LEU A 83 5.63 -4.48 0.89
N ARG A 84 4.95 -5.50 1.40
CA ARG A 84 3.55 -5.79 1.07
C ARG A 84 2.81 -5.99 2.35
N LEU A 85 1.70 -5.30 2.50
CA LEU A 85 0.83 -5.42 3.65
C LEU A 85 -0.63 -5.35 3.23
N THR A 86 -1.51 -5.88 4.07
CA THR A 86 -2.93 -5.52 4.00
C THR A 86 -3.16 -4.20 4.72
N TRP A 87 -4.18 -3.47 4.29
CA TRP A 87 -4.55 -2.18 4.85
C TRP A 87 -6.06 -2.07 4.94
N GLN A 88 -6.56 -1.91 6.16
CA GLN A 88 -7.98 -1.78 6.46
C GLN A 88 -8.19 -0.67 7.50
N PRO A 89 -8.63 0.51 7.05
CA PRO A 89 -9.18 1.52 7.93
C PRO A 89 -10.40 0.99 8.66
N LYS A 90 -10.63 1.50 9.88
CA LYS A 90 -11.75 1.10 10.76
C LYS A 90 -13.11 1.05 10.08
N HIS A 91 -13.37 1.96 9.14
CA HIS A 91 -14.67 2.09 8.47
C HIS A 91 -14.80 1.25 7.19
N TRP A 92 -13.77 0.48 6.82
CA TRP A 92 -13.81 -0.33 5.60
C TRP A 92 -14.30 -1.74 5.87
N ALA A 93 -15.23 -2.19 5.02
CA ALA A 93 -15.80 -3.53 5.08
C ALA A 93 -14.81 -4.63 4.64
N SER A 94 -13.76 -4.28 3.90
CA SER A 94 -12.78 -5.24 3.40
C SER A 94 -11.37 -4.64 3.36
N PRO A 95 -10.33 -5.46 3.58
CA PRO A 95 -8.96 -5.01 3.50
C PRO A 95 -8.52 -4.79 2.05
N SER A 96 -7.78 -3.72 1.84
CA SER A 96 -7.00 -3.48 0.62
C SER A 96 -5.60 -4.08 0.73
N THR A 97 -4.89 -4.14 -0.39
CA THR A 97 -3.47 -4.55 -0.40
C THR A 97 -2.62 -3.36 -0.77
N VAL A 98 -1.64 -3.04 0.08
CA VAL A 98 -0.63 -2.01 -0.18
C VAL A 98 0.70 -2.69 -0.49
N GLN A 99 1.30 -2.28 -1.60
CA GLN A 99 2.63 -2.67 -2.03
C GLN A 99 3.50 -1.41 -2.06
N ILE A 100 4.58 -1.42 -1.30
CA ILE A 100 5.57 -0.34 -1.26
C ILE A 100 6.83 -0.87 -1.90
N ARG A 101 7.40 -0.13 -2.86
CA ARG A 101 8.64 -0.51 -3.54
C ARG A 101 9.65 0.63 -3.46
N LEU A 102 10.91 0.26 -3.25
CA LEU A 102 12.04 1.16 -3.32
C LEU A 102 12.80 0.84 -4.61
N LEU A 103 12.91 1.83 -5.47
CA LEU A 103 13.61 1.74 -6.75
C LEU A 103 14.77 2.73 -6.71
N SER A 104 15.99 2.22 -6.74
CA SER A 104 17.19 3.06 -6.82
C SER A 104 17.78 2.95 -8.23
N SER A 105 17.95 4.10 -8.88
CA SER A 105 18.73 4.23 -10.12
C SER A 105 20.09 4.89 -9.87
N HIS A 106 20.30 5.44 -8.66
CA HIS A 106 21.53 6.12 -8.25
C HIS A 106 21.80 5.86 -6.76
N PRO A 107 23.06 5.74 -6.32
CA PRO A 107 23.39 5.44 -4.93
C PRO A 107 22.87 6.47 -3.92
N GLU A 108 22.63 7.71 -4.37
CA GLU A 108 22.17 8.83 -3.54
C GLU A 108 20.69 9.19 -3.74
N LYS A 109 19.96 8.47 -4.61
CA LYS A 109 18.55 8.77 -4.90
C LYS A 109 17.71 7.51 -4.93
N THR A 110 16.60 7.53 -4.20
CA THR A 110 15.68 6.39 -4.09
C THR A 110 14.26 6.83 -4.37
N THR A 111 13.61 6.13 -5.29
CA THR A 111 12.20 6.33 -5.58
C THR A 111 11.37 5.38 -4.72
N ILE A 112 10.56 5.94 -3.84
CA ILE A 112 9.57 5.18 -3.07
C ILE A 112 8.26 5.23 -3.85
N SER A 113 7.67 4.07 -4.10
CA SER A 113 6.38 3.93 -4.76
C SER A 113 5.41 3.19 -3.86
N PHE A 114 4.26 3.81 -3.61
CA PHE A 114 3.11 3.19 -2.98
C PHE A 114 2.12 2.78 -4.06
N HIS A 115 1.69 1.53 -4.03
CA HIS A 115 0.65 1.00 -4.88
C HIS A 115 -0.39 0.32 -4.01
N GLN A 116 -1.65 0.69 -4.13
CA GLN A 116 -2.74 0.09 -3.39
C GLN A 116 -3.82 -0.40 -4.35
N GLU A 117 -4.28 -1.61 -4.10
CA GLU A 117 -5.28 -2.33 -4.89
C GLU A 117 -6.41 -2.84 -3.99
N LYS A 118 -7.53 -3.24 -4.61
CA LYS A 118 -8.76 -3.71 -3.93
C LYS A 118 -9.46 -2.62 -3.11
N LEU A 119 -9.44 -1.39 -3.62
CA LEU A 119 -10.22 -0.29 -3.07
C LEU A 119 -11.70 -0.46 -3.47
N ALA A 120 -12.62 -0.10 -2.58
CA ALA A 120 -14.04 -0.33 -2.79
C ALA A 120 -14.63 0.57 -3.90
N ASP A 121 -14.21 1.83 -3.95
CA ASP A 121 -14.81 2.86 -4.79
C ASP A 121 -13.82 3.98 -5.15
N ALA A 122 -14.27 4.94 -5.96
CA ALA A 122 -13.46 6.07 -6.42
C ALA A 122 -13.14 7.08 -5.30
N GLU A 123 -14.01 7.22 -4.29
CA GLU A 123 -13.75 8.11 -3.15
C GLU A 123 -12.63 7.56 -2.28
N ALA A 124 -12.69 6.26 -1.96
CA ALA A 124 -11.61 5.54 -1.28
C ALA A 124 -10.29 5.67 -2.04
N ARG A 125 -10.33 5.58 -3.39
CA ARG A 125 -9.15 5.80 -4.23
C ARG A 125 -8.58 7.19 -4.09
N GLU A 126 -9.39 8.23 -4.20
CA GLU A 126 -8.92 9.61 -4.11
C GLU A 126 -8.44 9.96 -2.69
N ALA A 127 -9.11 9.43 -1.65
CA ALA A 127 -8.69 9.58 -0.27
C ALA A 127 -7.31 8.93 -0.03
N MET A 128 -7.12 7.70 -0.50
CA MET A 128 -5.83 7.01 -0.37
C MET A 128 -4.75 7.64 -1.24
N LYS A 129 -5.09 8.13 -2.43
CA LYS A 129 -4.16 8.89 -3.27
C LYS A 129 -3.55 10.05 -2.48
N ARG A 130 -4.40 10.89 -1.88
CA ARG A 130 -3.96 12.03 -1.05
C ARG A 130 -3.11 11.56 0.14
N HIS A 131 -3.59 10.56 0.89
CA HIS A 131 -2.86 9.98 2.01
C HIS A 131 -1.44 9.54 1.63
N TRP A 132 -1.28 8.84 0.50
CA TRP A 132 0.03 8.41 0.03
C TRP A 132 0.90 9.55 -0.53
N GLU A 133 0.31 10.55 -1.18
CA GLU A 133 1.02 11.75 -1.63
C GLU A 133 1.57 12.55 -0.44
N GLU A 134 0.76 12.71 0.61
CA GLU A 134 1.15 13.36 1.87
C GLU A 134 2.21 12.56 2.61
N ALA A 135 2.05 11.24 2.72
CA ALA A 135 3.06 10.35 3.30
C ALA A 135 4.41 10.45 2.57
N LEU A 136 4.41 10.42 1.22
CA LEU A 136 5.62 10.60 0.42
C LEU A 136 6.22 12.00 0.60
N ALA A 137 5.39 13.03 0.79
CA ALA A 137 5.85 14.37 1.06
C ALA A 137 6.50 14.51 2.43
N ALA A 138 5.91 13.91 3.46
CA ALA A 138 6.46 13.89 4.80
C ALA A 138 7.76 13.08 4.87
N LEU A 139 7.84 11.92 4.19
CA LEU A 139 9.07 11.12 4.08
C LEU A 139 10.19 11.85 3.32
N ALA A 140 9.83 12.72 2.37
CA ALA A 140 10.79 13.51 1.61
C ALA A 140 11.18 14.82 2.31
N ALA A 141 10.44 15.24 3.34
CA ALA A 141 10.81 16.39 4.13
C ALA A 141 12.09 16.05 4.90
N PRO A 142 13.06 16.98 4.99
CA PRO A 142 14.16 16.80 5.92
C PRO A 142 13.57 16.65 7.31
N ALA A 143 13.96 15.61 8.05
CA ALA A 143 13.68 15.55 9.48
C ALA A 143 14.20 16.87 10.06
N ALA A 144 13.28 17.75 10.48
CA ALA A 144 13.66 18.98 11.13
C ALA A 144 14.45 18.57 12.36
N GLY A 145 15.78 18.76 12.29
CA GLY A 145 16.70 18.32 13.33
C GLY A 145 16.23 18.81 14.69
N GLY A 146 16.00 17.88 15.59
CA GLY A 146 16.02 18.11 17.04
C GLY A 146 17.43 17.90 17.56
#